data_AF-A0A940MUB2-F1
#
_entry.id   AF-A0A940MUB2-F1
#
_cell.length_a   1.000
_cell.length_b   1.000
_cell.length_c   1.000
_cell.angle_alpha   90.00
_cell.angle_beta   90.00
_cell.angle_gamma   90.00
#
_symmetry.space_group_name_H-M   'P 1'
#
loop_
_entity.id
_entity.type
_entity.pdbx_description
1 polymer ?
#
loop_
_entity_poly.entity_id
_entity_poly.type
_entity_poly.pdbx_seq_one_letter_code
_entity_poly.pdbx_strand_id
1 'polypeptide(L)' 'MSGMTLLRSKRGLMARVASRLGLSRAAVAMWREVPSKHLQAVADETGIPAADLRPDLAAAFGAAAKEPA' A
#
# COMPACT_ATOMS: atom_id res chain seq x y z
N MET A 1 5.47 -6.23 -9.90
CA MET A 1 6.15 -5.67 -8.70
C MET A 1 5.13 -5.61 -7.57
N SER A 2 5.49 -5.97 -6.32
CA SER A 2 4.57 -5.88 -5.17
C SER A 2 4.64 -4.49 -4.53
N GLY A 3 3.53 -3.98 -3.99
CA GLY A 3 3.50 -2.72 -3.25
C GLY A 3 4.45 -2.67 -2.07
N MET A 4 4.73 -3.81 -1.47
CA MET A 4 5.70 -3.92 -0.37
C MET A 4 7.14 -3.67 -0.81
N THR A 5 7.45 -3.91 -2.09
CA THR A 5 8.73 -3.54 -2.70
C THR A 5 8.84 -2.03 -2.86
N LEU A 6 7.79 -1.34 -3.32
CA LEU A 6 7.77 0.14 -3.44
C LEU A 6 8.02 0.83 -2.10
N LEU A 7 7.36 0.30 -1.07
CA LEU A 7 7.49 0.71 0.32
C LEU A 7 8.91 0.51 0.87
N ARG A 8 9.61 -0.56 0.48
CA ARG A 8 11.01 -0.82 0.85
C ARG A 8 12.02 -0.03 0.03
N SER A 9 11.74 0.25 -1.24
CA SER A 9 12.63 1.00 -2.14
C SER A 9 12.81 2.46 -1.72
N LYS A 10 11.80 3.06 -1.07
CA LYS A 10 11.92 4.42 -0.54
C LYS A 10 12.27 4.41 0.95
N ARG A 11 13.46 4.91 1.29
CA ARG A 11 13.93 5.01 2.67
C ARG A 11 12.98 5.91 3.49
N GLY A 12 12.60 5.46 4.68
CA GLY A 12 11.77 6.22 5.62
C GLY A 12 10.25 6.10 5.40
N LEU A 13 9.81 5.61 4.25
CA LEU A 13 8.38 5.46 3.94
C LEU A 13 7.68 4.47 4.86
N MET A 14 8.37 3.38 5.23
CA MET A 14 7.90 2.44 6.24
C MET A 14 7.72 3.04 7.62
N ALA A 15 8.63 3.93 8.04
CA ALA A 15 8.50 4.62 9.31
C ALA A 15 7.32 5.57 9.30
N ARG A 16 7.12 6.27 8.18
CA ARG A 16 6.02 7.22 8.00
C ARG A 16 4.65 6.53 8.03
N VAL A 17 4.51 5.43 7.30
CA VAL A 17 3.30 4.58 7.32
C VAL A 17 3.06 4.00 8.70
N ALA A 18 4.10 3.50 9.38
CA ALA A 18 3.99 2.97 10.73
C ALA A 18 3.49 4.04 11.70
N SER A 19 4.08 5.24 11.69
CA SER A 19 3.64 6.38 12.51
C SER A 19 2.21 6.81 12.21
N ARG A 20 1.80 6.87 10.94
CA ARG A 20 0.44 7.23 10.55
C ARG A 20 -0.60 6.22 11.03
N LEU A 21 -0.26 4.93 11.02
CA LEU A 21 -1.15 3.85 11.42
C LEU A 21 -1.09 3.52 12.92
N GLY A 22 -0.21 4.17 13.67
CA GLY A 22 0.05 3.81 15.08
C GLY A 22 0.66 2.42 15.24
N LEU A 23 1.34 1.91 14.22
CA LEU A 23 1.98 0.60 14.20
C LEU A 23 3.49 0.72 14.43
N SER A 24 4.12 -0.38 14.81
CA SER A 24 5.58 -0.45 14.86
C SER A 24 6.16 -0.63 13.46
N ARG A 25 7.37 -0.11 13.23
CA ARG A 25 8.11 -0.33 11.98
C ARG A 25 8.31 -1.81 11.66
N ALA A 26 8.48 -2.64 12.70
CA ALA A 26 8.59 -4.09 12.57
C ALA A 26 7.28 -4.72 12.08
N ALA A 27 6.13 -4.26 12.58
CA ALA A 27 4.82 -4.75 12.13
C ALA A 27 4.62 -4.49 10.64
N VAL A 28 4.98 -3.29 10.16
CA VAL A 28 4.90 -2.95 8.74
C VAL A 28 5.94 -3.71 7.90
N ALA A 29 7.14 -3.96 8.44
CA ALA A 29 8.17 -4.76 7.76
C ALA A 29 7.80 -6.24 7.63
N MET A 30 7.00 -6.78 8.56
CA MET A 30 6.51 -8.16 8.54
C MET A 30 5.39 -8.39 7.53
N TRP A 31 4.80 -7.34 6.96
CA TRP A 31 3.77 -7.49 5.95
C TRP A 31 4.30 -8.19 4.71
N ARG A 32 3.66 -9.31 4.35
CA ARG A 32 3.84 -9.92 3.02
C ARG A 32 3.16 -9.07 1.94
N GLU A 33 2.02 -8.49 2.29
CA GLU A 33 1.18 -7.61 1.48
C GLU A 33 0.53 -6.55 2.39
N VAL A 34 0.16 -5.40 1.81
CA VAL A 34 -0.52 -4.33 2.57
C VAL A 34 -1.93 -4.78 2.94
N PRO A 35 -2.31 -4.89 4.23
CA PRO A 35 -3.65 -5.31 4.62
C PRO A 35 -4.72 -4.37 4.05
N SER A 36 -5.85 -4.90 3.57
CA SER A 36 -6.92 -4.11 2.93
C SER A 36 -7.45 -2.99 3.84
N LYS A 37 -7.53 -3.24 5.16
CA LYS A 37 -7.92 -2.25 6.18
C LYS A 37 -6.96 -1.05 6.31
N HIS A 38 -5.71 -1.21 5.87
CA HIS A 38 -4.69 -0.17 5.89
C HIS A 38 -4.35 0.35 4.50
N LEU A 39 -4.86 -0.27 3.43
CA LEU A 39 -4.52 0.05 2.06
C LEU A 39 -4.79 1.51 1.71
N GLN A 40 -5.97 2.02 2.09
CA GLN A 40 -6.33 3.42 1.86
C GLN A 40 -5.40 4.37 2.62
N ALA A 41 -5.17 4.13 3.91
CA ALA A 41 -4.30 4.97 4.73
C ALA A 41 -2.84 4.95 4.25
N VAL A 42 -2.37 3.81 3.74
CA VAL A 42 -1.04 3.68 3.12
C VAL A 42 -1.04 4.44 1.79
N ALA A 43 -2.06 4.32 0.96
CA ALA A 43 -2.16 5.06 -0.30
C ALA A 43 -2.12 6.58 -0.07
N ASP A 44 -2.91 7.08 0.89
CA ASP A 44 -2.93 8.48 1.30
C ASP A 44 -1.56 8.96 1.82
N GLU A 45 -0.91 8.18 2.69
CA GLU A 45 0.38 8.58 3.28
C GLU A 45 1.54 8.50 2.28
N THR A 46 1.49 7.52 1.37
CA THR A 46 2.58 7.24 0.43
C THR A 46 2.43 7.98 -0.90
N GLY A 47 1.21 8.43 -1.21
CA GLY A 47 0.82 8.91 -2.53
C GLY A 47 0.85 7.81 -3.60
N ILE A 48 1.02 6.55 -3.23
CA ILE A 48 1.05 5.41 -4.16
C ILE A 48 -0.39 4.91 -4.32
N PRO A 49 -0.88 4.73 -5.56
CA PRO A 49 -2.21 4.18 -5.80
C PRO A 49 -2.40 2.84 -5.07
N ALA A 50 -3.59 2.63 -4.49
CA ALA A 50 -3.96 1.34 -3.90
C ALA A 50 -3.79 0.17 -4.89
N ALA A 51 -3.97 0.44 -6.19
CA ALA A 51 -3.76 -0.53 -7.26
C ALA A 51 -2.29 -0.96 -7.42
N ASP A 52 -1.34 -0.05 -7.21
CA ASP A 52 0.09 -0.37 -7.22
C ASP A 52 0.54 -1.01 -5.90
N LEU A 53 -0.14 -0.67 -4.79
CA LEU A 53 0.14 -1.25 -3.48
C LEU A 53 -0.35 -2.71 -3.38
N ARG A 54 -1.54 -2.99 -3.92
CA ARG A 54 -2.12 -4.33 -4.04
C ARG A 54 -2.62 -4.59 -5.45
N PRO A 55 -1.71 -4.95 -6.38
CA PRO A 55 -2.11 -5.33 -7.73
C PRO A 55 -3.02 -6.56 -7.75
N ASP A 56 -2.97 -7.45 -6.75
CA ASP A 56 -3.91 -8.58 -6.63
C ASP A 56 -5.36 -8.12 -6.45
N LEU A 57 -5.59 -7.07 -5.63
CA LEU A 57 -6.93 -6.49 -5.49
C LEU A 57 -7.28 -5.65 -6.71
N ALA A 58 -6.31 -4.96 -7.31
CA ALA A 58 -6.54 -4.25 -8.56
C ALA A 58 -6.95 -5.21 -9.69
N ALA A 59 -6.39 -6.41 -9.76
CA ALA A 59 -6.80 -7.41 -10.75
C ALA A 59 -8.18 -7.99 -10.43
N ALA A 60 -8.50 -8.19 -9.14
CA ALA A 60 -9.79 -8.72 -8.70
C ALA A 60 -10.95 -7.69 -8.80
N PHE A 61 -10.67 -6.41 -8.57
CA PHE A 61 -11.66 -5.31 -8.60
C PHE A 61 -11.56 -4.43 -9.85
N GLY A 62 -10.48 -4.53 -10.63
CA GLY A 62 -10.18 -3.71 -11.81
C GLY A 62 -10.94 -4.09 -13.08
N ALA A 63 -11.90 -5.01 -12.99
CA ALA A 63 -12.97 -5.10 -13.98
C ALA A 63 -13.98 -3.92 -13.86
N ALA A 64 -13.90 -3.06 -12.84
CA ALA A 64 -14.94 -2.05 -12.58
C ALA A 64 -14.50 -0.58 -12.50
N ALA A 65 -13.22 -0.21 -12.69
CA ALA A 65 -12.79 1.18 -12.47
C ALA A 65 -11.79 1.75 -13.50
N LYS A 66 -11.92 1.36 -14.77
CA LYS A 66 -11.30 2.10 -15.88
C LYS A 66 -12.34 2.50 -16.92
N GLU A 67 -13.16 3.49 -16.60
CA GLU A 67 -13.75 4.45 -17.54
C GLU A 67 -14.21 5.65 -16.71
N PRO A 68 -13.69 6.87 -16.95
CA PRO A 68 -14.14 7.71 -18.07
C PRO A 68 -12.95 8.45 -18.74
N ALA A 69 -12.97 8.96 -19.97
CA ALA A 69 -13.95 9.21 -21.03
C ALA A 69 -13.17 9.24 -22.37
#